data_AF-A0A2P8IFQ9-F1
#
_entry.id   AF-A0A2P8IFQ9-F1
#
_cell.length_a   1.000
_cell.length_b   1.000
_cell.length_c   1.000
_cell.angle_alpha   90.00
_cell.angle_beta   90.00
_cell.angle_gamma   90.00
#
_symmetry.space_group_name_H-M   'P 1'
#
loop_
_entity.id
_entity.type
_entity.pdbx_description
1 polymer ?
#
loop_
_entity_poly.entity_id
_entity_poly.type
_entity_poly.pdbx_seq_one_letter_code
_entity_poly.pdbx_strand_id
1 'polypeptide(L)'
;MLNALRVGDFRLLWAARAVSAFGTGTALSSANALNSVTDGVARLVGAPLGAALMALVGFHGLVLADVASYVVSAVLLALLSRHPSTAGRRGVGRELAEGFAFLRSDRTASALLVVSTAFLAANASLSALLVPFGLTAFGGTAAVGLALPAAVVIGSAGSAALVVTQTTLQRVTPAEVLGRVGAVLFTGEAAATFVGALVGPALAELTSARTTAYAACAVTVIAAVYATSTPSVHQPFAR
;
A
#
# COMPACT_ATOMS: atom_id res chain seq x y z
N MET A 1 -44.32 -14.85 2.84
CA MET A 1 -43.10 -15.65 2.59
C MET A 1 -43.03 -16.26 1.17
N LEU A 2 -43.85 -15.83 0.20
CA LEU A 2 -43.93 -16.45 -1.15
C LEU A 2 -43.80 -15.46 -2.33
N ASN A 3 -43.57 -14.16 -2.09
CA ASN A 3 -43.42 -13.16 -3.17
C ASN A 3 -41.96 -12.89 -3.60
N ALA A 4 -40.97 -13.52 -2.97
CA ALA A 4 -39.55 -13.30 -3.26
C ALA A 4 -38.99 -14.19 -4.39
N LEU A 5 -39.80 -15.10 -4.96
CA LEU A 5 -39.37 -16.06 -5.99
C LEU A 5 -39.65 -15.60 -7.43
N ARG A 6 -40.07 -14.33 -7.65
CA ARG A 6 -40.39 -13.80 -8.98
C ARG A 6 -39.27 -13.05 -9.68
N VAL A 7 -38.09 -12.89 -9.06
CA VAL A 7 -36.94 -12.26 -9.73
C VAL A 7 -36.18 -13.35 -10.48
N GLY A 8 -36.55 -13.59 -11.73
CA GLY A 8 -35.91 -14.56 -12.62
C GLY A 8 -34.51 -14.17 -13.08
N ASP A 9 -33.99 -13.02 -12.64
CA ASP A 9 -32.70 -12.49 -13.06
C ASP A 9 -31.63 -12.71 -11.98
N PHE A 10 -30.90 -13.82 -12.11
CA PHE A 10 -29.74 -14.16 -11.27
C PHE A 10 -28.68 -13.03 -11.26
N ARG A 11 -28.67 -12.20 -12.31
CA ARG A 11 -27.81 -11.01 -12.45
C ARG A 11 -28.17 -9.90 -11.47
N LEU A 12 -29.46 -9.70 -11.15
CA LEU A 12 -29.92 -8.73 -10.16
C LEU A 12 -29.59 -9.20 -8.75
N LEU A 13 -29.62 -10.51 -8.49
CA LEU A 13 -29.20 -11.10 -7.21
C LEU A 13 -27.69 -11.01 -7.02
N TRP A 14 -26.89 -11.23 -8.07
CA TRP A 14 -25.44 -11.00 -8.02
C TRP A 14 -25.09 -9.52 -7.86
N ALA A 15 -25.78 -8.61 -8.56
CA ALA A 15 -25.55 -7.17 -8.43
C ALA A 15 -25.96 -6.66 -7.03
N ALA A 16 -27.09 -7.14 -6.49
CA ALA A 16 -27.51 -6.84 -5.13
C ALA A 16 -26.52 -7.42 -4.10
N ARG A 17 -25.99 -8.63 -4.33
CA ARG A 17 -24.95 -9.22 -3.47
C ARG A 17 -23.63 -8.47 -3.56
N ALA A 18 -23.17 -8.10 -4.75
CA ALA A 18 -21.96 -7.32 -4.95
C ALA A 18 -22.09 -5.93 -4.30
N VAL A 19 -23.22 -5.23 -4.51
CA VAL A 19 -23.52 -3.95 -3.85
C VAL A 19 -23.62 -4.11 -2.32
N SER A 20 -24.23 -5.19 -1.81
CA SER A 20 -24.26 -5.47 -0.36
C SER A 20 -22.91 -5.91 0.22
N ALA A 21 -22.05 -6.52 -0.60
CA ALA A 21 -20.68 -6.91 -0.27
C ALA A 21 -19.71 -5.73 -0.31
N PHE A 22 -20.00 -4.69 -1.09
CA PHE A 22 -19.27 -3.41 -1.00
C PHE A 22 -19.91 -2.42 -0.01
N GLY A 23 -21.15 -2.68 0.43
CA GLY A 23 -21.93 -1.79 1.30
C GLY A 23 -21.88 -2.08 2.80
N THR A 24 -21.27 -3.20 3.23
CA THR A 24 -21.11 -3.52 4.66
C THR A 24 -19.65 -3.39 5.06
N GLY A 25 -19.34 -2.54 6.05
CA GLY A 25 -17.96 -2.22 6.44
C GLY A 25 -17.09 -3.44 6.82
N THR A 26 -17.71 -4.58 7.11
CA THR A 26 -17.06 -5.87 7.37
C THR A 26 -16.44 -6.50 6.11
N ALA A 27 -17.11 -6.39 4.95
CA ALA A 27 -16.61 -6.95 3.71
C ALA A 27 -15.48 -6.12 3.09
N LEU A 28 -15.55 -4.78 3.18
CA LEU A 28 -14.42 -3.88 2.89
C LEU A 28 -13.21 -4.19 3.79
N SER A 29 -13.44 -4.35 5.09
CA SER A 29 -12.39 -4.74 6.03
C SER A 29 -11.79 -6.12 5.70
N SER A 30 -12.63 -7.08 5.28
CA SER A 30 -12.17 -8.41 4.88
C SER A 30 -11.36 -8.37 3.57
N ALA A 31 -11.78 -7.57 2.59
CA ALA A 31 -11.05 -7.39 1.34
C ALA A 31 -9.69 -6.72 1.58
N ASN A 32 -9.65 -5.65 2.39
CA ASN A 32 -8.40 -5.00 2.77
C ASN A 32 -7.48 -5.92 3.58
N ALA A 33 -8.05 -6.76 4.47
CA ALA A 33 -7.27 -7.76 5.20
C ALA A 33 -6.65 -8.79 4.24
N LEU A 34 -7.41 -9.30 3.27
CA LEU A 34 -6.90 -10.24 2.26
C LEU A 34 -5.80 -9.62 1.40
N ASN A 35 -5.98 -8.37 0.98
CA ASN A 35 -4.94 -7.62 0.26
C ASN A 35 -3.65 -7.52 1.09
N SER A 36 -3.78 -7.31 2.39
CA SER A 36 -2.64 -7.17 3.30
C SER A 36 -1.95 -8.49 3.61
N VAL A 37 -2.70 -9.60 3.68
CA VAL A 37 -2.12 -10.94 3.73
C VAL A 37 -1.34 -11.23 2.45
N THR A 38 -1.91 -10.88 1.29
CA THR A 38 -1.24 -11.07 -0.01
C THR A 38 0.07 -10.28 -0.07
N ASP A 39 0.05 -9.03 0.37
CA ASP A 39 1.23 -8.17 0.45
C ASP A 39 2.25 -8.67 1.49
N GLY A 40 1.80 -9.13 2.66
CA GLY A 40 2.66 -9.74 3.67
C GLY A 40 3.37 -10.99 3.18
N VAL A 41 2.67 -11.86 2.44
CA VAL A 41 3.26 -13.05 1.79
C VAL A 41 4.28 -12.62 0.74
N ALA A 42 3.95 -11.63 -0.10
CA ALA A 42 4.86 -11.12 -1.12
C ALA A 42 6.15 -10.55 -0.49
N ARG A 43 6.05 -9.79 0.61
CA ARG A 43 7.22 -9.26 1.34
C ARG A 43 8.05 -10.35 2.00
N LEU A 44 7.41 -11.37 2.58
CA LEU A 44 8.09 -12.45 3.28
C LEU A 44 8.88 -13.35 2.34
N VAL A 45 8.26 -13.72 1.22
CA VAL A 45 8.80 -14.72 0.31
C VAL A 45 9.55 -14.06 -0.87
N GLY A 46 9.27 -12.80 -1.18
CA GLY A 46 9.79 -12.08 -2.33
C GLY A 46 11.31 -11.94 -2.37
N ALA A 47 11.95 -11.52 -1.27
CA ALA A 47 13.40 -11.37 -1.25
C ALA A 47 14.16 -12.71 -1.37
N PRO A 48 13.81 -13.78 -0.62
CA PRO A 48 14.41 -15.09 -0.81
C PRO A 48 14.17 -15.68 -2.22
N LEU A 49 12.93 -15.62 -2.73
CA LEU A 49 12.64 -16.09 -4.09
C LEU A 49 13.36 -15.28 -5.15
N GLY A 50 13.41 -13.96 -5.01
CA GLY A 50 14.13 -13.08 -5.93
C GLY A 50 15.63 -13.38 -5.97
N ALA A 51 16.24 -13.61 -4.81
CA ALA A 51 17.65 -14.03 -4.72
C ALA A 51 17.89 -15.40 -5.36
N ALA A 52 16.99 -16.38 -5.14
CA ALA A 52 17.07 -17.69 -5.75
C ALA A 52 16.91 -17.61 -7.28
N LEU A 53 15.92 -16.87 -7.78
CA LEU A 53 15.69 -16.66 -9.21
C LEU A 53 16.86 -15.92 -9.87
N MET A 54 17.44 -14.91 -9.20
CA MET A 54 18.65 -14.24 -9.65
C MET A 54 19.81 -15.23 -9.82
N ALA A 55 20.02 -16.13 -8.85
CA ALA A 55 21.10 -17.11 -8.89
C ALA A 55 20.89 -18.19 -9.97
N LEU A 56 19.64 -18.59 -10.23
CA LEU A 56 19.31 -19.68 -11.15
C LEU A 56 19.20 -19.24 -12.62
N VAL A 57 18.56 -18.10 -12.87
CA VAL A 57 18.19 -17.66 -14.23
C VAL A 57 18.96 -16.39 -14.66
N GLY A 58 19.75 -15.82 -13.75
CA GLY A 58 20.50 -14.58 -13.96
C GLY A 58 19.60 -13.34 -14.01
N PHE A 59 20.24 -12.17 -14.10
CA PHE A 59 19.55 -10.87 -14.12
C PHE A 59 18.53 -10.75 -15.26
N HIS A 60 18.93 -11.13 -16.48
CA HIS A 60 18.04 -11.02 -17.65
C HIS A 60 16.81 -11.94 -17.53
N GLY A 61 17.00 -13.17 -17.05
CA GLY A 61 15.90 -14.12 -16.83
C GLY A 61 14.94 -13.63 -15.75
N LEU A 62 15.47 -13.05 -14.67
CA LEU A 62 14.67 -12.44 -13.60
C LEU A 62 13.83 -11.26 -14.13
N VAL A 63 14.43 -10.37 -14.92
CA VAL A 63 13.72 -9.23 -15.53
C VAL A 63 12.62 -9.71 -16.48
N LEU A 64 12.88 -10.73 -17.30
CA LEU A 64 11.85 -11.29 -18.18
C LEU A 64 10.69 -11.93 -17.40
N ALA A 65 10.98 -12.64 -16.31
CA ALA A 65 9.97 -13.21 -15.42
C ALA A 65 9.10 -12.12 -14.77
N ASP A 66 9.72 -11.01 -14.35
CA ASP A 66 9.02 -9.84 -13.82
C ASP A 66 8.08 -9.22 -14.87
N VAL A 67 8.61 -8.94 -16.07
CA VAL A 67 7.82 -8.41 -17.19
C VAL A 67 6.64 -9.33 -17.53
N ALA A 68 6.87 -10.64 -17.61
CA ALA A 68 5.81 -11.61 -17.89
C ALA A 68 4.71 -11.57 -16.81
N SER A 69 5.08 -11.45 -15.53
CA SER A 69 4.12 -11.36 -14.41
C SER A 69 3.25 -10.11 -14.51
N TYR A 70 3.82 -8.97 -14.89
CA TYR A 70 3.08 -7.73 -15.14
C TYR A 70 2.16 -7.83 -16.36
N VAL A 71 2.61 -8.46 -17.45
CA VAL A 71 1.77 -8.68 -18.64
C VAL A 71 0.58 -9.57 -18.32
N VAL A 72 0.80 -10.68 -17.60
CA VAL A 72 -0.30 -11.55 -17.14
C VAL A 72 -1.28 -10.77 -16.27
N SER A 73 -0.79 -9.95 -15.34
CA SER A 73 -1.63 -9.09 -14.51
C SER A 73 -2.45 -8.10 -15.34
N ALA A 74 -1.83 -7.44 -16.32
CA ALA A 74 -2.50 -6.51 -17.21
C ALA A 74 -3.61 -7.19 -18.05
N VAL A 75 -3.34 -8.40 -18.55
CA VAL A 75 -4.33 -9.19 -19.29
C VAL A 75 -5.50 -9.58 -18.38
N LEU A 76 -5.22 -10.10 -17.17
CA LEU A 76 -6.27 -10.47 -16.22
C LEU A 76 -7.14 -9.26 -15.83
N LEU A 77 -6.51 -8.10 -15.57
CA LEU A 77 -7.23 -6.85 -15.28
C LEU A 77 -8.07 -6.38 -16.46
N ALA A 78 -7.56 -6.48 -17.69
CA ALA A 78 -8.31 -6.13 -18.90
C ALA A 78 -9.53 -7.06 -19.10
N LEU A 79 -9.40 -8.33 -18.76
CA LEU A 79 -10.51 -9.30 -18.84
C LEU A 79 -11.58 -9.06 -17.77
N LEU A 80 -11.18 -8.61 -16.57
CA LEU A 80 -12.08 -8.30 -15.45
C LEU A 80 -12.74 -6.91 -15.56
N SER A 81 -12.08 -5.94 -16.18
CA SER A 81 -12.54 -4.55 -16.27
C SER A 81 -13.67 -4.41 -17.28
N ARG A 82 -14.88 -4.86 -16.90
CA ARG A 82 -16.12 -4.70 -17.69
C ARG A 82 -17.10 -3.70 -17.10
N HIS A 83 -16.69 -2.90 -16.12
CA HIS A 83 -17.55 -1.82 -15.62
C HIS A 83 -17.46 -0.64 -16.58
N PRO A 84 -18.57 -0.21 -17.21
CA PRO A 84 -18.57 1.04 -17.94
C PRO A 84 -18.26 2.15 -16.94
N SER A 85 -17.12 2.80 -17.11
CA SER A 85 -16.83 4.06 -16.44
C SER A 85 -17.92 5.05 -16.86
N THR A 86 -18.85 5.34 -15.97
CA THR A 86 -19.84 6.40 -16.13
C THR A 86 -19.18 7.78 -16.21
N ALA A 87 -17.91 7.88 -15.82
CA ALA A 87 -17.04 9.00 -16.06
C ALA A 87 -16.69 9.09 -17.55
N GLY A 88 -17.46 9.89 -18.30
CA GLY A 88 -17.10 10.29 -19.66
C GLY A 88 -15.66 10.81 -19.73
N ARG A 89 -15.03 10.74 -20.92
CA ARG A 89 -13.62 11.05 -21.30
C ARG A 89 -12.98 12.29 -20.64
N ARG A 90 -12.93 12.37 -19.32
CA ARG A 90 -12.24 13.42 -18.58
C ARG A 90 -10.76 13.12 -18.71
N GLY A 91 -9.97 14.15 -19.01
CA GLY A 91 -8.53 13.99 -19.14
C GLY A 91 -7.93 13.54 -17.81
N VAL A 92 -7.01 12.57 -17.86
CA VAL A 92 -6.29 12.01 -16.69
C VAL A 92 -5.74 13.12 -15.79
N GLY A 93 -5.19 14.19 -16.38
CA GLY A 93 -4.67 15.32 -15.61
C GLY A 93 -5.72 16.05 -14.77
N ARG A 94 -6.95 16.20 -15.28
CA ARG A 94 -8.06 16.82 -14.54
C ARG A 94 -8.54 15.91 -13.41
N GLU A 95 -8.55 14.60 -13.64
CA GLU A 95 -8.91 13.63 -12.61
C GLU A 95 -7.90 13.61 -11.46
N LEU A 96 -6.61 13.68 -11.77
CA LEU A 96 -5.54 13.81 -10.77
C LEU A 96 -5.62 15.15 -10.03
N ALA A 97 -5.90 16.25 -10.73
CA ALA A 97 -6.07 17.55 -10.10
C ALA A 97 -7.27 17.57 -9.13
N GLU A 98 -8.39 16.93 -9.49
CA GLU A 98 -9.56 16.79 -8.62
C GLU A 98 -9.25 15.91 -7.40
N GLY A 99 -8.52 14.81 -7.57
CA GLY A 99 -8.05 13.96 -6.46
C GLY A 99 -7.11 14.71 -5.51
N PHE A 100 -6.17 15.48 -6.05
CA PHE A 100 -5.24 16.27 -5.26
C PHE A 100 -5.93 17.43 -4.53
N ALA A 101 -6.87 18.11 -5.19
CA ALA A 101 -7.68 19.15 -4.57
C ALA A 101 -8.49 18.60 -3.38
N PHE A 102 -9.07 17.41 -3.52
CA PHE A 102 -9.77 16.73 -2.42
C PHE A 102 -8.84 16.43 -1.25
N LEU A 103 -7.67 15.80 -1.51
CA LEU A 103 -6.66 15.54 -0.49
C LEU A 103 -6.22 16.80 0.25
N ARG A 104 -6.10 17.93 -0.46
CA ARG A 104 -5.74 19.21 0.16
C ARG A 104 -6.88 19.84 0.97
N SER A 105 -8.13 19.58 0.58
CA SER A 105 -9.33 20.14 1.25
C SER A 105 -9.72 19.39 2.52
N ASP A 106 -9.50 18.08 2.57
CA ASP A 106 -9.84 17.24 3.71
C ASP A 106 -8.63 17.03 4.63
N ARG A 107 -8.77 17.43 5.91
CA ARG A 107 -7.66 17.34 6.88
C ARG A 107 -7.25 15.90 7.16
N THR A 108 -8.19 14.95 7.20
CA THR A 108 -7.89 13.55 7.46
C THR A 108 -7.18 12.94 6.26
N ALA A 109 -7.66 13.18 5.04
CA ALA A 109 -7.05 12.66 3.83
C ALA A 109 -5.63 13.23 3.59
N SER A 110 -5.42 14.53 3.87
CA SER A 110 -4.08 15.15 3.86
C SER A 110 -3.15 14.49 4.88
N ALA A 111 -3.62 14.26 6.11
CA ALA A 111 -2.84 13.59 7.13
C ALA A 111 -2.48 12.16 6.75
N LEU A 112 -3.43 11.40 6.17
CA LEU A 112 -3.16 10.05 5.65
C LEU A 112 -2.07 10.06 4.57
N LEU A 113 -2.11 11.03 3.64
CA LEU A 113 -1.09 11.16 2.61
C LEU A 113 0.30 11.42 3.22
N VAL A 114 0.41 12.40 4.14
CA VAL A 114 1.69 12.75 4.79
C VAL A 114 2.25 11.58 5.59
N VAL A 115 1.39 10.92 6.38
CA VAL A 115 1.81 9.81 7.23
C VAL A 115 2.22 8.60 6.38
N SER A 116 1.44 8.26 5.35
CA SER A 116 1.74 7.12 4.48
C SER A 116 3.02 7.33 3.68
N THR A 117 3.18 8.51 3.08
CA THR A 117 4.38 8.84 2.30
C THR A 117 5.63 8.90 3.19
N ALA A 118 5.56 9.51 4.37
CA ALA A 118 6.67 9.54 5.33
C ALA A 118 7.06 8.12 5.80
N PHE A 119 6.06 7.31 6.16
CA PHE A 119 6.26 5.92 6.58
C PHE A 119 6.90 5.09 5.47
N LEU A 120 6.37 5.16 4.24
CA LEU A 120 6.87 4.36 3.13
C LEU A 120 8.27 4.78 2.70
N ALA A 121 8.60 6.07 2.71
CA ALA A 121 9.95 6.55 2.44
C ALA A 121 10.95 6.05 3.50
N ALA A 122 10.60 6.17 4.78
CA ALA A 122 11.44 5.68 5.88
C ALA A 122 11.61 4.16 5.82
N ASN A 123 10.53 3.43 5.58
CA ASN A 123 10.53 1.98 5.45
C ASN A 123 11.38 1.51 4.24
N ALA A 124 11.28 2.20 3.10
CA ALA A 124 12.08 1.89 1.91
C ALA A 124 13.58 2.11 2.15
N SER A 125 13.93 3.22 2.81
CA SER A 125 15.29 3.52 3.25
C SER A 125 15.85 2.44 4.18
N LEU A 126 15.10 2.06 5.22
CA LEU A 126 15.48 0.98 6.15
C LEU A 126 15.64 -0.36 5.44
N SER A 127 14.72 -0.69 4.52
CA SER A 127 14.75 -1.93 3.75
C SER A 127 16.00 -2.02 2.87
N ALA A 128 16.38 -0.92 2.21
CA ALA A 128 17.60 -0.86 1.40
C ALA A 128 18.88 -0.98 2.25
N LEU A 129 18.85 -0.46 3.48
CA LEU A 129 19.99 -0.51 4.41
C LEU A 129 20.09 -1.82 5.19
N LEU A 130 19.09 -2.70 5.15
CA LEU A 130 19.02 -3.88 6.01
C LEU A 130 20.26 -4.78 5.87
N VAL A 131 20.71 -5.05 4.64
CA VAL A 131 21.89 -5.90 4.39
C VAL A 131 23.19 -5.20 4.79
N PRO A 132 23.50 -3.97 4.34
CA PRO A 132 24.70 -3.24 4.78
C PRO A 132 24.75 -3.04 6.30
N PHE A 133 23.63 -2.69 6.92
CA PHE A 133 23.52 -2.52 8.36
C PHE A 133 23.73 -3.84 9.09
N GLY A 134 23.15 -4.94 8.59
CA GLY A 134 23.33 -6.27 9.17
C GLY A 134 24.78 -6.73 9.19
N LEU A 135 25.51 -6.48 8.10
CA LEU A 135 26.92 -6.84 7.96
C LEU A 135 27.84 -5.96 8.85
N THR A 136 27.58 -4.66 8.91
CA THR A 136 28.43 -3.70 9.64
C THR A 136 28.14 -3.62 11.14
N ALA A 137 26.87 -3.72 11.54
CA ALA A 137 26.47 -3.57 12.94
C ALA A 137 26.61 -4.87 13.75
N PHE A 138 26.47 -6.04 13.11
CA PHE A 138 26.47 -7.32 13.82
C PHE A 138 27.66 -8.25 13.52
N GLY A 139 28.62 -7.81 12.69
CA GLY A 139 29.95 -8.42 12.60
C GLY A 139 30.01 -9.86 12.05
N GLY A 140 28.95 -10.37 11.41
CA GLY A 140 28.98 -11.71 10.79
C GLY A 140 27.64 -12.22 10.26
N THR A 141 27.69 -13.29 9.47
CA THR A 141 26.53 -13.95 8.82
C THR A 141 25.53 -14.53 9.82
N ALA A 142 25.98 -14.96 11.01
CA ALA A 142 25.12 -15.54 12.04
C ALA A 142 24.09 -14.55 12.60
N ALA A 143 24.45 -13.27 12.70
CA ALA A 143 23.56 -12.24 13.23
C ALA A 143 22.57 -11.70 12.18
N VAL A 144 22.92 -11.78 10.89
CA VAL A 144 21.97 -11.53 9.78
C VAL A 144 20.82 -12.55 9.82
N GLY A 145 21.10 -13.79 10.23
CA GLY A 145 20.09 -14.83 10.43
C GLY A 145 19.03 -14.51 11.49
N LEU A 146 19.37 -13.72 12.52
CA LEU A 146 18.44 -13.24 13.55
C LEU A 146 17.81 -11.87 13.20
N ALA A 147 18.52 -11.04 12.43
CA ALA A 147 18.03 -9.73 11.99
C ALA A 147 16.87 -9.85 10.99
N LEU A 148 16.87 -10.87 10.13
CA LEU A 148 15.80 -11.12 9.16
C LEU A 148 14.43 -11.38 9.80
N PRO A 149 14.27 -12.32 10.75
CA PRO A 149 12.98 -12.51 11.43
C PRO A 149 12.55 -11.27 12.22
N ALA A 150 13.48 -10.53 12.83
CA ALA A 150 13.16 -9.26 13.49
C ALA A 150 12.63 -8.21 12.49
N ALA A 151 13.24 -8.09 11.30
CA ALA A 151 12.79 -7.20 10.24
C ALA A 151 11.40 -7.58 9.72
N VAL A 152 11.09 -8.88 9.61
CA VAL A 152 9.76 -9.38 9.25
C VAL A 152 8.72 -8.99 10.31
N VAL A 153 9.04 -9.17 11.59
CA VAL A 153 8.13 -8.80 12.69
C VAL A 153 7.88 -7.28 12.68
N ILE A 154 8.91 -6.46 12.50
CA ILE A 154 8.79 -5.00 12.38
C ILE A 154 7.95 -4.62 11.13
N GLY A 155 8.17 -5.28 10.00
CA GLY A 155 7.43 -5.05 8.76
C GLY A 155 5.94 -5.44 8.84
N SER A 156 5.59 -6.41 9.68
CA SER A 156 4.20 -6.82 9.86
C SER A 156 3.35 -5.73 10.53
N ALA A 157 3.92 -4.97 11.48
CA ALA A 157 3.28 -3.78 12.04
C ALA A 157 3.03 -2.69 10.98
N GLY A 158 3.95 -2.54 10.03
CA GLY A 158 3.79 -1.65 8.88
C GLY A 158 2.60 -2.01 7.99
N SER A 159 2.33 -3.31 7.82
CA SER A 159 1.19 -3.79 7.04
C SER A 159 -0.15 -3.40 7.70
N ALA A 160 -0.24 -3.51 9.03
CA ALA A 160 -1.42 -3.06 9.79
C ALA A 160 -1.70 -1.56 9.59
N ALA A 161 -0.64 -0.73 9.58
CA ALA A 161 -0.78 0.71 9.34
C ALA A 161 -1.33 1.02 7.94
N LEU A 162 -0.87 0.29 6.92
CA LEU A 162 -1.38 0.45 5.54
C LEU A 162 -2.85 0.03 5.42
N VAL A 163 -3.28 -1.05 6.10
CA VAL A 163 -4.70 -1.47 6.12
C VAL A 163 -5.58 -0.39 6.71
N VAL A 164 -5.15 0.20 7.83
CA VAL A 164 -5.90 1.25 8.52
C VAL A 164 -5.99 2.49 7.65
N THR A 165 -4.89 2.90 7.00
CA THR A 165 -4.86 4.02 6.05
C THR A 165 -5.82 3.79 4.89
N GLN A 166 -5.78 2.62 4.24
CA GLN A 166 -6.67 2.31 3.11
C GLN A 166 -8.14 2.27 3.54
N THR A 167 -8.43 1.64 4.67
CA THR A 167 -9.80 1.55 5.19
C THR A 167 -10.34 2.93 5.59
N THR A 168 -9.50 3.78 6.18
CA THR A 168 -9.87 5.15 6.55
C THR A 168 -10.10 6.00 5.30
N LEU A 169 -9.23 5.89 4.29
CA LEU A 169 -9.38 6.57 3.01
C LEU A 169 -10.70 6.20 2.33
N GLN A 170 -11.02 4.91 2.28
CA GLN A 170 -12.27 4.39 1.71
C GLN A 170 -13.51 4.84 2.48
N ARG A 171 -13.40 5.12 3.79
CA ARG A 171 -14.51 5.56 4.64
C ARG A 171 -14.76 7.07 4.56
N VAL A 172 -13.71 7.88 4.44
CA VAL A 172 -13.82 9.35 4.40
C VAL A 172 -14.10 9.87 2.99
N THR A 173 -13.72 9.10 1.96
CA THR A 173 -13.81 9.55 0.58
C THR A 173 -15.10 9.05 -0.09
N PRO A 174 -15.94 9.93 -0.67
CA PRO A 174 -17.11 9.54 -1.44
C PRO A 174 -16.76 8.64 -2.63
N ALA A 175 -17.62 7.67 -2.94
CA ALA A 175 -17.37 6.65 -3.97
C ALA A 175 -17.09 7.25 -5.36
N GLU A 176 -17.64 8.43 -5.65
CA GLU A 176 -17.49 9.11 -6.94
C GLU A 176 -16.08 9.69 -7.15
N VAL A 177 -15.36 10.00 -6.07
CA VAL A 177 -14.00 10.56 -6.10
C VAL A 177 -12.94 9.58 -5.59
N LEU A 178 -13.34 8.47 -4.97
CA LEU A 178 -12.44 7.48 -4.35
C LEU A 178 -11.34 7.00 -5.29
N GLY A 179 -11.65 6.65 -6.54
CA GLY A 179 -10.64 6.20 -7.51
C GLY A 179 -9.59 7.26 -7.83
N ARG A 180 -9.99 8.55 -7.88
CA ARG A 180 -9.12 9.68 -8.22
C ARG A 180 -8.24 10.08 -7.05
N VAL A 181 -8.83 10.15 -5.86
CA VAL A 181 -8.12 10.38 -4.59
C VAL A 181 -7.14 9.25 -4.31
N GLY A 182 -7.59 8.00 -4.49
CA GLY A 182 -6.75 6.81 -4.40
C GLY A 182 -5.58 6.85 -5.36
N ALA A 183 -5.80 7.20 -6.64
CA ALA A 183 -4.71 7.30 -7.62
C ALA A 183 -3.63 8.31 -7.20
N VAL A 184 -4.00 9.49 -6.70
CA VAL A 184 -3.05 10.50 -6.22
C VAL A 184 -2.30 10.00 -4.99
N LEU A 185 -3.01 9.36 -4.06
CA LEU A 185 -2.41 8.78 -2.86
C LEU A 185 -1.40 7.68 -3.21
N PHE A 186 -1.79 6.69 -4.01
CA PHE A 186 -0.91 5.60 -4.45
C PHE A 186 0.30 6.11 -5.26
N THR A 187 0.11 7.14 -6.09
CA THR A 187 1.23 7.76 -6.82
C THR A 187 2.20 8.44 -5.86
N GLY A 188 1.69 9.14 -4.86
CA GLY A 188 2.51 9.75 -3.80
C GLY A 188 3.27 8.71 -2.99
N GLU A 189 2.60 7.63 -2.62
CA GLU A 189 3.20 6.47 -1.92
C GLU A 189 4.34 5.86 -2.73
N ALA A 190 4.12 5.56 -4.01
CA ALA A 190 5.14 5.01 -4.90
C ALA A 190 6.35 5.94 -5.06
N ALA A 191 6.09 7.25 -5.24
CA ALA A 191 7.15 8.25 -5.33
C ALA A 191 7.97 8.34 -4.03
N ALA A 192 7.30 8.31 -2.88
CA ALA A 192 7.95 8.34 -1.57
C ALA A 192 8.79 7.08 -1.33
N THR A 193 8.30 5.90 -1.70
CA THR A 193 9.07 4.65 -1.66
C THR A 193 10.33 4.75 -2.52
N PHE A 194 10.21 5.23 -3.76
CA PHE A 194 11.34 5.41 -4.67
C PHE A 194 12.39 6.39 -4.10
N VAL A 195 11.94 7.55 -3.61
CA VAL A 195 12.80 8.55 -2.98
C VAL A 195 13.50 7.96 -1.76
N GLY A 196 12.78 7.26 -0.88
CA GLY A 196 13.34 6.62 0.31
C GLY A 196 14.39 5.56 -0.03
N ALA A 197 14.13 4.73 -1.04
CA ALA A 197 15.05 3.69 -1.50
C ALA A 197 16.36 4.26 -2.10
N LEU A 198 16.32 5.45 -2.70
CA LEU A 198 17.50 6.13 -3.22
C LEU A 198 18.24 6.96 -2.17
N VAL A 199 17.50 7.79 -1.42
CA VAL A 199 18.05 8.75 -0.47
C VAL A 199 18.62 8.04 0.78
N GLY A 200 18.02 6.93 1.21
CA GLY A 200 18.48 6.16 2.35
C GLY A 200 19.94 5.70 2.23
N PRO A 201 20.28 4.89 1.20
CA PRO A 201 21.66 4.49 0.92
C PRO A 201 22.61 5.67 0.76
N ALA A 202 22.22 6.69 -0.02
CA ALA A 202 23.06 7.87 -0.24
C ALA A 202 23.39 8.62 1.07
N LEU A 203 22.40 8.80 1.97
CA LEU A 203 22.64 9.41 3.28
C LEU A 203 23.50 8.54 4.19
N ALA A 204 23.36 7.21 4.10
CA ALA A 204 24.16 6.27 4.89
C ALA A 204 25.64 6.29 4.49
N GLU A 205 25.94 6.49 3.21
CA GLU A 205 27.32 6.67 2.72
C GLU A 205 27.95 7.97 3.24
N LEU A 206 27.17 9.05 3.32
CA LEU A 206 27.66 10.36 3.77
C LEU A 206 27.80 10.48 5.30
N THR A 207 27.03 9.71 6.07
CA THR A 207 26.97 9.83 7.53
C THR A 207 27.35 8.51 8.21
N SER A 208 26.39 7.58 8.29
CA SER A 208 26.54 6.20 8.74
C SER A 208 25.20 5.50 8.59
N ALA A 209 25.20 4.19 8.30
CA ALA A 209 23.98 3.38 8.27
C ALA A 209 23.17 3.47 9.58
N ARG A 210 23.84 3.61 10.73
CA ARG A 210 23.18 3.75 12.04
C ARG A 210 22.43 5.07 12.18
N THR A 211 23.06 6.17 11.74
CA THR A 211 22.45 7.51 11.79
C THR A 211 21.24 7.60 10.87
N THR A 212 21.35 7.08 9.64
CA THR A 212 20.24 7.04 8.70
C THR A 212 19.08 6.17 9.21
N ALA A 213 19.38 5.02 9.82
CA ALA A 213 18.37 4.17 10.42
C ALA A 213 17.62 4.88 11.57
N TYR A 214 18.34 5.55 12.47
CA TYR A 214 17.70 6.32 13.55
C TYR A 214 16.88 7.50 13.02
N ALA A 215 17.35 8.18 11.98
CA ALA A 215 16.58 9.25 11.34
C ALA A 215 15.26 8.71 10.73
N ALA A 216 15.30 7.57 10.03
CA ALA A 216 14.10 6.93 9.49
C ALA A 216 13.11 6.50 10.59
N CYS A 217 13.61 5.94 11.69
CA CYS A 217 12.79 5.64 12.87
C CYS A 217 12.16 6.91 13.47
N ALA A 218 12.93 7.99 13.61
CA ALA A 218 12.44 9.26 14.13
C ALA A 218 11.33 9.85 13.23
N VAL A 219 11.52 9.84 11.91
CA VAL A 219 10.49 10.25 10.94
C VAL A 219 9.21 9.44 11.11
N THR A 220 9.33 8.13 11.32
CA THR A 220 8.19 7.24 11.51
C THR A 220 7.43 7.56 12.81
N VAL A 221 8.16 7.80 13.90
CA VAL A 221 7.56 8.19 15.20
C VAL A 221 6.89 9.55 15.09
N ILE A 222 7.52 10.53 14.44
CA ILE A 222 6.94 11.86 14.22
C ILE A 222 5.66 11.76 13.39
N ALA A 223 5.67 10.94 12.34
CA ALA A 223 4.48 10.69 11.53
C ALA A 223 3.36 10.03 12.34
N ALA A 224 3.68 9.06 13.20
CA ALA A 224 2.70 8.42 14.08
C ALA A 224 2.11 9.41 15.10
N VAL A 225 2.94 10.25 15.72
CA VAL A 225 2.49 11.32 16.64
C VAL A 225 1.58 12.30 15.90
N TYR A 226 1.98 12.73 14.69
CA TYR A 226 1.17 13.60 13.85
C TYR A 226 -0.21 12.98 13.55
N ALA A 227 -0.26 11.68 13.21
CA ALA A 227 -1.51 10.96 12.99
C ALA A 227 -2.43 11.01 14.23
N THR A 228 -1.88 10.77 15.43
CA THR A 228 -2.66 10.82 16.69
C THR A 228 -3.11 12.23 17.07
N SER A 229 -2.34 13.26 16.68
CA SER A 229 -2.68 14.66 16.94
C SER A 229 -3.72 15.23 15.98
N THR A 230 -4.00 14.52 14.88
CA THR A 230 -5.00 14.94 13.90
C THR A 230 -6.37 14.52 14.41
N PRO A 231 -7.26 15.45 14.80
CA PRO A 231 -8.57 15.08 15.31
C PRO A 231 -9.35 14.36 14.20
N SER A 232 -9.61 13.06 14.40
CA SER A 232 -10.55 12.31 13.57
C SER A 232 -11.91 12.97 13.72
N VAL A 233 -12.47 13.47 12.61
CA VAL A 233 -13.86 13.94 12.57
C VAL A 233 -14.72 12.76 13.02
N HIS A 234 -15.19 12.82 14.27
CA HIS A 234 -16.24 11.93 14.76
C HIS A 234 -17.47 12.19 13.90
N GLN A 235 -17.66 11.40 12.85
CA GLN A 235 -18.98 11.26 12.24
C GLN A 235 -19.79 10.42 13.23
N PRO A 236 -20.76 11.00 13.97
CA PRO A 236 -21.60 10.22 14.86
C PRO A 236 -22.32 9.18 14.02
N PHE A 237 -22.17 7.92 14.40
CA PHE A 237 -22.87 6.79 13.81
C PHE A 237 -24.37 7.08 13.80
N ALA A 238 -24.92 7.42 12.63
CA ALA A 238 -26.35 7.36 12.42
C ALA A 238 -26.74 5.88 12.53
N ARG A 239 -27.45 5.57 13.62
CA ARG A 239 -28.07 4.27 13.88
C ARG A 239 -29.15 3.96 12.86
#